data_AF-A0A318UDT0-F1
#
_entry.id   AF-A0A318UDT0-F1
#
_cell.length_a   1.000
_cell.length_b   1.000
_cell.length_c   1.000
_cell.angle_alpha   90.00
_cell.angle_beta   90.00
_cell.angle_gamma   90.00
#
_symmetry.space_group_name_H-M   'P 1'
#
loop_
_entity.id
_entity.type
_entity.pdbx_description
1 polymer ?
#
loop_
_entity_poly.entity_id
_entity_poly.type
_entity_poly.pdbx_seq_one_letter_code
_entity_poly.pdbx_strand_id
1 'polypeptide(L)'
;MILNTSKTENWIGNLFKRDFINEEYCDEEFVDEYLDQRDSDPFDLKWTEANKYLEIYIDQNLSVKEIEEIEKIKEKWRVLFFQKVIKITQHPDLAAYVSEDIDLIIGYMLTGEKNSFIEGMIQSFENGELPG
;
A
#
# COMPACT_ATOMS: atom_id res chain seq x y z
N MET A 1 -13.33 18.15 4.28
CA MET A 1 -13.81 16.83 3.84
C MET A 1 -14.11 15.99 5.09
N ILE A 2 -14.77 14.83 4.99
CA ILE A 2 -14.80 13.86 6.11
C ILE A 2 -13.98 12.66 5.65
N LEU A 3 -12.85 12.42 6.31
CA LEU A 3 -12.00 11.28 6.02
C LEU A 3 -12.70 9.97 6.40
N ASN A 4 -12.49 8.91 5.61
CA ASN A 4 -13.08 7.60 5.87
C ASN A 4 -12.32 6.80 6.94
N THR A 5 -11.80 7.47 7.97
CA THR A 5 -10.87 6.92 8.97
C THR A 5 -11.33 5.59 9.57
N SER A 6 -12.60 5.49 10.01
CA SER A 6 -13.10 4.27 10.63
C SER A 6 -13.18 3.08 9.67
N LYS A 7 -13.50 3.32 8.39
CA LYS A 7 -13.55 2.26 7.37
C LYS A 7 -12.12 1.81 7.04
N THR A 8 -11.21 2.76 6.83
CA THR A 8 -9.81 2.46 6.50
C THR A 8 -9.13 1.70 7.62
N GLU A 9 -9.20 2.17 8.88
CA GLU A 9 -8.60 1.50 10.04
C GLU A 9 -9.16 0.09 10.27
N ASN A 10 -10.45 -0.14 9.99
CA ASN A 10 -11.03 -1.48 10.07
C ASN A 10 -10.45 -2.42 9.00
N TRP A 11 -10.40 -1.96 7.75
CA TRP A 11 -9.87 -2.74 6.64
C TRP A 11 -8.40 -3.11 6.85
N ILE A 12 -7.54 -2.11 7.10
CA ILE A 12 -6.10 -2.33 7.26
C ILE A 12 -5.79 -3.15 8.52
N GLY A 13 -6.57 -2.98 9.59
CA GLY A 13 -6.43 -3.79 10.81
C GLY A 13 -6.84 -5.24 10.62
N ASN A 14 -7.75 -5.54 9.69
CA ASN A 14 -8.06 -6.90 9.28
C ASN A 14 -6.99 -7.46 8.34
N LEU A 15 -6.52 -6.68 7.36
CA LEU A 15 -5.45 -7.08 6.45
C LEU A 15 -4.16 -7.41 7.22
N PHE A 16 -3.79 -6.61 8.21
CA PHE A 16 -2.59 -6.83 9.00
C PHE A 16 -2.57 -8.18 9.75
N LYS A 17 -3.75 -8.76 10.02
CA LYS A 17 -3.90 -10.07 10.66
C LYS A 17 -3.86 -11.24 9.67
N ARG A 18 -3.94 -10.97 8.36
CA ARG A 18 -3.90 -11.99 7.30
C ARG A 18 -2.47 -12.32 6.92
N ASP A 19 -2.26 -13.51 6.39
CA ASP A 19 -1.02 -13.91 5.76
C ASP A 19 -1.18 -13.74 4.25
N PHE A 20 -0.38 -12.84 3.68
CA PHE A 20 -0.29 -12.56 2.24
C PHE A 20 1.16 -12.70 1.73
N ILE A 21 2.05 -13.17 2.61
CA ILE A 21 3.43 -13.55 2.30
C ILE A 21 3.47 -15.08 2.44
N ASN A 22 3.60 -15.77 1.32
CA ASN A 22 3.74 -17.22 1.27
C ASN A 22 5.24 -17.62 1.37
N GLU A 23 5.52 -18.92 1.26
CA GLU A 23 6.89 -19.45 1.35
C GLU A 23 7.80 -19.08 0.17
N GLU A 24 7.24 -18.73 -0.99
CA GLU A 24 8.00 -18.35 -2.19
C GLU A 24 8.72 -17.01 -1.96
N TYR A 25 8.11 -16.08 -1.21
CA TYR A 25 8.73 -14.79 -0.85
C TYR A 25 9.87 -14.89 0.17
N CYS A 26 10.26 -16.10 0.59
CA CYS A 26 11.50 -16.35 1.32
C CYS A 26 12.68 -16.71 0.39
N ASP A 27 12.42 -16.90 -0.91
CA ASP A 27 13.43 -17.14 -1.93
C ASP A 27 13.84 -15.83 -2.60
N GLU A 28 15.13 -15.51 -2.57
CA GLU A 28 15.67 -14.24 -3.05
C GLU A 28 15.46 -14.08 -4.56
N GLU A 29 15.69 -15.14 -5.35
CA GLU A 29 15.51 -15.11 -6.81
C GLU A 29 14.04 -14.87 -7.20
N PHE A 30 13.11 -15.50 -6.47
CA PHE A 30 11.68 -15.27 -6.68
C PHE A 30 11.27 -13.83 -6.38
N VAL A 31 11.81 -13.26 -5.29
CA VAL A 31 11.53 -11.86 -4.92
C VAL A 31 12.10 -10.90 -5.95
N ASP A 32 13.34 -11.10 -6.39
CA ASP A 32 13.98 -10.28 -7.42
C ASP A 32 13.16 -10.31 -8.73
N GLU A 33 12.76 -11.49 -9.21
CA GLU A 33 11.93 -11.61 -10.41
C GLU A 33 10.57 -10.91 -10.27
N TYR A 34 9.95 -11.00 -9.09
CA TYR A 34 8.70 -10.32 -8.79
C TYR A 34 8.88 -8.79 -8.79
N LEU A 35 9.94 -8.27 -8.16
CA LEU A 35 10.21 -6.84 -8.10
C LEU A 35 10.57 -6.29 -9.49
N ASP A 36 11.37 -7.00 -10.28
CA ASP A 36 11.69 -6.63 -11.66
C ASP A 36 10.44 -6.53 -12.55
N GLN A 37 9.48 -7.43 -12.37
CA GLN A 37 8.19 -7.35 -13.07
C GLN A 37 7.38 -6.14 -12.62
N ARG A 38 7.37 -5.84 -11.32
CA ARG A 38 6.62 -4.72 -10.74
C ARG A 38 7.18 -3.36 -11.17
N ASP A 39 8.49 -3.27 -11.34
CA ASP A 39 9.21 -2.09 -11.86
C ASP A 39 9.14 -1.97 -13.39
N SER A 40 8.28 -2.76 -14.03
CA SER A 40 8.04 -2.71 -15.46
C SER A 40 6.62 -2.27 -15.80
N ASP A 41 6.47 -1.72 -17.00
CA ASP A 41 5.16 -1.36 -17.53
C ASP A 41 4.29 -2.62 -17.75
N PRO A 42 3.00 -2.57 -17.39
CA PRO A 42 2.24 -1.35 -17.08
C PRO A 42 2.08 -1.04 -15.58
N PHE A 43 2.70 -1.81 -14.68
CA PHE A 43 2.48 -1.67 -13.24
C PHE A 43 3.12 -0.39 -12.71
N ASP A 44 4.42 -0.19 -12.97
CA ASP A 44 5.18 0.98 -12.52
C ASP A 44 4.49 2.29 -12.92
N LEU A 45 4.11 2.42 -14.20
CA LEU A 45 3.42 3.61 -14.69
C LEU A 45 2.11 3.87 -13.94
N LYS A 46 1.26 2.84 -13.75
CA LYS A 46 -0.02 3.01 -13.05
C LYS A 46 0.14 3.35 -11.58
N TRP A 47 1.12 2.74 -10.92
CA TRP A 47 1.44 3.02 -9.53
C TRP A 47 1.91 4.47 -9.38
N THR A 48 2.86 4.89 -10.22
CA THR A 48 3.38 6.27 -10.24
C THR A 48 2.29 7.30 -10.55
N GLU A 49 1.42 7.02 -11.53
CA GLU A 49 0.29 7.89 -11.86
C GLU A 49 -0.70 8.03 -10.70
N ALA A 50 -1.03 6.91 -10.04
CA ALA A 50 -1.94 6.90 -8.90
C ALA A 50 -1.34 7.66 -7.69
N ASN A 51 -0.06 7.42 -7.38
CA ASN A 51 0.61 8.11 -6.28
C ASN A 51 0.67 9.62 -6.52
N LYS A 52 1.11 10.04 -7.71
CA LYS A 52 1.18 11.46 -8.07
C LYS A 52 -0.19 12.14 -8.06
N TYR A 53 -1.23 11.45 -8.54
CA TYR A 53 -2.59 11.97 -8.48
C TYR A 53 -3.01 12.23 -7.03
N LEU A 54 -2.77 11.27 -6.14
CA LEU A 54 -3.15 11.36 -4.74
C LEU A 54 -2.41 12.50 -4.02
N GLU A 55 -1.10 12.65 -4.24
CA GLU A 55 -0.30 13.76 -3.69
C GLU A 55 -0.90 15.12 -4.08
N ILE A 56 -1.13 15.33 -5.38
CA ILE A 56 -1.72 16.57 -5.90
C ILE A 56 -3.11 16.79 -5.31
N TYR A 57 -3.91 15.74 -5.20
CA TYR A 57 -5.25 15.82 -4.64
C TYR A 57 -5.22 16.28 -3.17
N ILE A 58 -4.39 15.64 -2.35
CA ILE A 58 -4.24 15.95 -0.93
C ILE A 58 -3.82 17.41 -0.75
N ASP A 59 -2.81 17.86 -1.49
CA ASP A 59 -2.28 19.23 -1.41
C ASP A 59 -3.31 20.30 -1.80
N GLN A 60 -4.17 20.02 -2.79
CA GLN A 60 -5.11 20.99 -3.33
C GLN A 60 -6.46 21.01 -2.61
N ASN A 61 -6.88 19.89 -2.02
CA ASN A 61 -8.26 19.71 -1.56
C ASN A 61 -8.39 19.58 -0.04
N LEU A 62 -7.29 19.33 0.69
CA LEU A 62 -7.34 19.10 2.13
C LEU A 62 -6.70 20.23 2.93
N SER A 63 -7.22 20.44 4.14
CA SER A 63 -6.63 21.35 5.11
C SER A 63 -5.38 20.73 5.75
N VAL A 64 -4.48 21.57 6.26
CA VAL A 64 -3.26 21.13 6.99
C VAL A 64 -3.59 20.10 8.07
N LYS A 65 -4.70 20.30 8.81
CA LYS A 65 -5.13 19.36 9.87
C LYS A 65 -5.54 17.99 9.31
N GLU A 66 -6.21 17.95 8.16
CA GLU A 66 -6.58 16.69 7.51
C GLU A 66 -5.35 15.97 6.96
N ILE A 67 -4.39 16.72 6.38
CA ILE A 67 -3.11 16.18 5.91
C ILE A 67 -2.33 15.54 7.08
N GLU A 68 -2.22 16.24 8.22
CA GLU A 68 -1.58 15.71 9.42
C GLU A 68 -2.25 14.42 9.94
N GLU A 69 -3.59 14.33 9.87
CA GLU A 69 -4.33 13.13 10.27
C GLU A 69 -4.05 11.96 9.31
N ILE A 70 -4.05 12.21 8.00
CA ILE A 70 -3.72 11.21 6.97
C ILE A 70 -2.29 10.69 7.18
N GLU A 71 -1.31 11.57 7.27
CA GLU A 71 0.10 11.19 7.42
C GLU A 71 0.35 10.38 8.69
N LYS A 72 -0.33 10.72 9.79
CA LYS A 72 -0.25 9.94 11.03
C LYS A 72 -0.76 8.51 10.86
N ILE A 73 -1.86 8.31 10.13
CA ILE A 73 -2.44 6.98 9.89
C ILE A 73 -1.53 6.19 8.94
N LYS A 74 -1.10 6.82 7.83
CA LYS A 74 -0.20 6.23 6.84
C LYS A 74 1.10 5.77 7.48
N GLU A 75 1.78 6.65 8.22
CA GLU A 75 3.06 6.33 8.86
C GLU A 75 2.96 5.14 9.83
N LYS A 76 1.92 5.13 10.67
CA LYS A 76 1.67 4.02 11.60
C LYS A 76 1.60 2.68 10.87
N TRP A 77 0.82 2.61 9.79
CA TRP A 77 0.59 1.34 9.08
C TRP A 77 1.76 0.97 8.17
N ARG A 78 2.41 1.93 7.53
CA ARG A 78 3.64 1.74 6.75
C ARG A 78 4.72 1.04 7.60
N VAL A 79 4.99 1.57 8.79
CA VAL A 79 5.98 0.98 9.73
C VAL A 79 5.58 -0.43 10.16
N LEU A 80 4.31 -0.66 10.48
CA LEU A 80 3.83 -1.98 10.90
C LEU A 80 3.96 -3.04 9.80
N PHE A 81 3.58 -2.70 8.56
CA PHE A 81 3.68 -3.62 7.43
C PHE A 81 5.12 -3.87 7.02
N PHE A 82 5.96 -2.83 6.98
CA PHE A 82 7.40 -2.99 6.77
C PHE A 82 7.98 -3.99 7.76
N GLN A 83 7.75 -3.78 9.06
CA GLN A 83 8.24 -4.66 10.14
C GLN A 83 7.70 -6.08 10.03
N LYS A 84 6.44 -6.24 9.61
CA LYS A 84 5.84 -7.56 9.42
C LYS A 84 6.53 -8.31 8.29
N VAL A 85 6.68 -7.68 7.13
CA VAL A 85 7.24 -8.33 5.93
C VAL A 85 8.72 -8.63 6.12
N ILE A 86 9.52 -7.67 6.59
CA ILE A 86 10.97 -7.89 6.79
C ILE A 86 11.24 -9.01 7.78
N LYS A 87 10.41 -9.17 8.82
CA LYS A 87 10.59 -10.24 9.82
C LYS A 87 10.32 -11.64 9.25
N ILE A 88 9.49 -11.74 8.21
CA ILE A 88 9.12 -13.01 7.59
C ILE A 88 10.13 -13.36 6.48
N THR A 89 10.38 -12.41 5.59
CA THR A 89 11.11 -12.62 4.34
C THR A 89 12.59 -12.33 4.46
N GLN A 90 12.98 -11.51 5.45
CA GLN A 90 14.32 -10.93 5.57
C GLN A 90 14.75 -10.10 4.34
N HIS A 91 13.80 -9.72 3.47
CA HIS A 91 14.04 -8.97 2.25
C HIS A 91 13.61 -7.50 2.41
N PRO A 92 14.56 -6.54 2.48
CA PRO A 92 14.25 -5.13 2.73
C PRO A 92 13.48 -4.46 1.60
N ASP A 93 13.79 -4.77 0.34
CA ASP A 93 13.13 -4.11 -0.78
C ASP A 93 11.66 -4.56 -0.89
N LEU A 94 11.38 -5.85 -0.81
CA LEU A 94 10.01 -6.35 -0.70
C LEU A 94 9.23 -5.71 0.47
N ALA A 95 9.85 -5.55 1.64
CA ALA A 95 9.22 -4.88 2.77
C ALA A 95 8.93 -3.40 2.49
N ALA A 96 9.83 -2.70 1.79
CA ALA A 96 9.62 -1.33 1.34
C ALA A 96 8.43 -1.24 0.38
N TYR A 97 8.43 -2.05 -0.68
CA TYR A 97 7.39 -2.09 -1.72
C TYR A 97 6.00 -2.36 -1.12
N VAL A 98 5.88 -3.37 -0.26
CA VAL A 98 4.61 -3.66 0.43
C VAL A 98 4.19 -2.48 1.31
N SER A 99 5.12 -1.86 2.04
CA SER A 99 4.77 -0.74 2.91
C SER A 99 4.33 0.51 2.14
N GLU A 100 4.89 0.74 0.95
CA GLU A 100 4.51 1.82 0.03
C GLU A 100 3.15 1.56 -0.64
N ASP A 101 2.85 0.31 -0.98
CA ASP A 101 1.51 -0.07 -1.46
C ASP A 101 0.44 0.20 -0.41
N ILE A 102 0.73 -0.13 0.85
CA ILE A 102 -0.17 0.14 1.97
C ILE A 102 -0.35 1.64 2.19
N ASP A 103 0.72 2.43 2.08
CA ASP A 103 0.69 3.89 2.16
C ASP A 103 -0.28 4.49 1.13
N LEU A 104 -0.13 4.07 -0.13
CA LEU A 104 -0.94 4.52 -1.26
C LEU A 104 -2.41 4.10 -1.12
N ILE A 105 -2.67 2.83 -0.81
CA ILE A 105 -4.03 2.30 -0.62
C ILE A 105 -4.74 3.05 0.52
N ILE A 106 -4.08 3.23 1.67
CA ILE A 106 -4.66 3.96 2.80
C ILE A 106 -5.01 5.38 2.39
N GLY A 107 -4.14 6.06 1.65
CA GLY A 107 -4.40 7.40 1.13
C GLY A 107 -5.68 7.47 0.30
N TYR A 108 -5.83 6.59 -0.69
CA TYR A 108 -7.06 6.49 -1.50
C TYR A 108 -8.30 6.14 -0.66
N MET A 109 -8.17 5.22 0.29
CA MET A 109 -9.29 4.85 1.15
C MET A 109 -9.75 6.01 2.04
N LEU A 110 -8.81 6.75 2.64
CA LEU A 110 -9.10 7.87 3.53
C LEU A 110 -9.76 9.04 2.80
N THR A 111 -9.26 9.41 1.61
CA THR A 111 -9.83 10.48 0.79
C THR A 111 -11.14 10.07 0.13
N GLY A 112 -11.34 8.76 -0.08
CA GLY A 112 -12.50 8.23 -0.80
C GLY A 112 -12.40 8.37 -2.32
N GLU A 113 -11.22 8.76 -2.82
CA GLU A 113 -10.93 8.79 -4.25
C GLU A 113 -11.00 7.38 -4.84
N LYS A 114 -11.43 7.29 -6.09
CA LYS A 114 -11.61 6.01 -6.79
C LYS A 114 -10.59 5.86 -7.90
N ASN A 115 -9.92 4.72 -7.91
CA ASN A 115 -8.98 4.35 -8.94
C ASN A 115 -9.03 2.82 -9.13
N SER A 116 -9.34 2.37 -10.35
CA SER A 116 -9.51 0.94 -10.64
C SER A 116 -8.22 0.12 -10.45
N PHE A 117 -7.05 0.75 -10.63
CA PHE A 117 -5.76 0.10 -10.36
C PHE A 117 -5.60 -0.15 -8.85
N ILE A 118 -5.91 0.86 -8.03
CA ILE A 118 -5.86 0.74 -6.56
C ILE A 118 -6.92 -0.26 -6.05
N GLU A 119 -8.11 -0.28 -6.64
CA GLU A 119 -9.13 -1.29 -6.35
C GLU A 119 -8.62 -2.71 -6.67
N GLY A 120 -7.83 -2.88 -7.74
CA GLY A 120 -7.16 -4.13 -8.06
C GLY A 120 -6.13 -4.53 -7.00
N MET A 121 -5.28 -3.60 -6.56
CA MET A 121 -4.30 -3.87 -5.49
C MET A 121 -4.97 -4.28 -4.18
N ILE A 122 -6.07 -3.62 -3.81
CA ILE A 122 -6.89 -3.98 -2.64
C ILE A 122 -7.39 -5.43 -2.78
N GLN A 123 -7.87 -5.82 -3.96
CA GLN A 123 -8.34 -7.19 -4.19
C GLN A 123 -7.22 -8.23 -4.06
N SER A 124 -6.02 -7.97 -4.59
CA SER A 124 -4.87 -8.86 -4.40
C SER A 124 -4.60 -9.12 -2.91
N PHE A 125 -4.48 -8.06 -2.12
CA PHE A 125 -4.27 -8.19 -0.67
C PHE A 125 -5.44 -8.91 0.04
N GLU A 126 -6.68 -8.65 -0.36
CA GLU A 126 -7.85 -9.34 0.18
C GLU A 126 -7.89 -10.84 -0.19
N ASN A 127 -7.26 -11.23 -1.30
CA ASN A 127 -7.09 -12.61 -1.72
C ASN A 127 -5.87 -13.29 -1.09
N GLY A 128 -5.02 -12.54 -0.38
CA GLY A 128 -3.80 -13.06 0.23
C GLY A 128 -2.59 -13.06 -0.70
N GLU A 129 -2.59 -12.19 -1.71
CA GLU A 129 -1.57 -12.07 -2.73
C GLU A 129 -0.96 -10.66 -2.71
N LEU A 130 0.30 -10.52 -3.13
CA LEU A 130 0.88 -9.21 -3.40
C LEU A 130 0.44 -8.69 -4.79
N PRO A 131 0.28 -7.37 -4.97
CA PRO A 131 -0.12 -6.80 -6.26
C PRO A 131 1.03 -6.83 -7.27
N GLY A 132 0.76 -7.37 -8.46
CA GLY A 132 1.67 -7.39 -9.62
C GLY A 132 0.89 -7.35 -10.92
#